data_AF-A0A530K2C9-F1
#
_entry.id   AF-A0A530K2C9-F1
#
_cell.length_a   1.000
_cell.length_b   1.000
_cell.length_c   1.000
_cell.angle_alpha   90.00
_cell.angle_beta   90.00
_cell.angle_gamma   90.00
#
_symmetry.space_group_name_H-M   'P 1'
#
loop_
_entity.id
_entity.type
_entity.pdbx_description
1 polymer ?
#
loop_
_entity_poly.entity_id
_entity_poly.type
_entity_poly.pdbx_seq_one_letter_code
_entity_poly.pdbx_strand_id
1 'polypeptide(L)'
;MNVIVVGAGIAGLSTAWSLVKAGHSVSIVEQGPIPNPLAASGDHHRIIRRAYRAGTGYGRLITEAYQAWDEMWADLGESHLDARGFVCISREPGDEAEEYREGLEEGNFPFELLEPDAAVERWPFLEAGSFRYAY
;
A
#
# COMPACT_ATOMS: atom_id res chain seq x y z
N MET A 1 -18.20 -5.39 24.24
CA MET A 1 -17.57 -6.71 24.47
C MET A 1 -16.15 -6.49 24.95
N ASN A 2 -15.56 -7.48 25.62
CA ASN A 2 -14.13 -7.50 25.95
C ASN A 2 -13.42 -8.33 24.88
N VAL A 3 -12.46 -7.73 24.17
CA VAL A 3 -11.73 -8.38 23.07
C VAL A 3 -10.25 -8.42 23.43
N ILE A 4 -9.60 -9.56 23.19
CA ILE A 4 -8.15 -9.69 23.29
C ILE A 4 -7.58 -9.79 21.88
N VAL A 5 -6.64 -8.90 21.55
CA VAL A 5 -5.86 -8.96 20.31
C VAL A 5 -4.48 -9.52 20.64
N VAL A 6 -4.10 -10.63 20.01
CA VAL A 6 -2.78 -11.26 20.16
C VAL A 6 -1.90 -10.82 19.00
N GLY A 7 -0.84 -10.08 19.31
CA GLY A 7 0.06 -9.42 18.37
C GLY A 7 -0.22 -7.92 18.27
N ALA A 8 0.77 -7.09 18.60
CA ALA A 8 0.74 -5.63 18.44
C ALA A 8 1.54 -5.16 17.21
N GLY A 9 1.53 -5.95 16.13
CA GLY A 9 1.92 -5.49 14.79
C GLY A 9 0.83 -4.62 14.16
N ILE A 10 1.07 -4.11 12.94
CA ILE A 10 0.13 -3.18 12.29
C ILE A 10 -1.30 -3.72 12.15
N ALA A 11 -1.48 -5.01 11.84
CA ALA A 11 -2.81 -5.64 11.75
C ALA A 11 -3.52 -5.67 13.12
N GLY A 12 -2.79 -5.97 14.20
CA GLY A 12 -3.35 -6.02 15.55
C GLY A 12 -3.68 -4.63 16.08
N LEU A 13 -2.78 -3.67 15.91
CA LEU A 13 -2.98 -2.28 16.34
C LEU A 13 -4.12 -1.59 15.58
N SER A 14 -4.21 -1.76 14.26
CA SER A 14 -5.34 -1.23 13.47
C SER A 14 -6.67 -1.89 13.83
N THR A 15 -6.67 -3.20 14.10
CA THR A 15 -7.87 -3.90 14.61
C THR A 15 -8.29 -3.36 15.97
N ALA A 16 -7.34 -3.20 16.91
CA ALA A 16 -7.62 -2.67 18.24
C ALA A 16 -8.14 -1.23 18.19
N TRP A 17 -7.54 -0.37 17.35
CA TRP A 17 -8.00 0.99 17.10
C TRP A 17 -9.46 1.00 16.63
N SER A 18 -9.80 0.21 15.60
CA SER A 18 -11.18 0.13 15.07
C SER A 18 -12.18 -0.40 16.13
N LEU A 19 -11.81 -1.43 16.89
CA LEU A 19 -12.65 -1.98 17.96
C LEU A 19 -12.88 -0.99 19.11
N VAL A 20 -11.86 -0.23 19.51
CA VAL A 20 -12.00 0.81 20.53
C VAL A 20 -12.96 1.91 20.05
N LYS A 21 -12.85 2.35 18.79
CA LYS A 21 -13.80 3.32 18.21
C LYS A 21 -15.23 2.78 18.16
N ALA A 22 -15.41 1.48 17.94
CA ALA A 22 -16.71 0.82 18.01
C ALA A 22 -17.26 0.64 19.45
N GLY A 23 -16.58 1.16 20.48
CA GLY A 23 -17.03 1.12 21.86
C GLY A 23 -16.75 -0.21 22.58
N HIS A 24 -15.78 -0.99 22.09
CA HIS A 24 -15.36 -2.22 22.75
C HIS A 24 -14.18 -1.97 23.70
N SER A 25 -14.09 -2.79 24.75
CA SER A 25 -12.93 -2.82 25.63
C SER A 25 -11.91 -3.79 25.04
N VAL A 26 -10.70 -3.32 24.75
CA VAL A 26 -9.67 -4.11 24.05
C VAL A 26 -8.43 -4.24 24.91
N SER A 27 -7.93 -5.46 25.08
CA SER A 27 -6.61 -5.74 25.62
C SER A 27 -5.70 -6.26 24.51
N ILE A 28 -4.46 -5.78 24.46
CA ILE A 28 -3.47 -6.19 23.45
C ILE A 28 -2.35 -6.95 24.15
N VAL A 29 -1.94 -8.08 23.58
CA VAL A 29 -0.82 -8.89 24.06
C VAL A 29 0.24 -8.97 22.98
N GLU A 30 1.48 -8.63 23.31
CA GLU A 30 2.63 -8.66 22.40
C GLU A 30 3.79 -9.36 23.08
N GLN A 31 4.61 -10.08 22.31
CA GLN A 31 5.77 -10.81 22.83
C GLN A 31 6.97 -9.91 23.14
N GLY A 32 7.05 -8.73 22.52
CA GLY A 32 8.14 -7.77 22.65
C GLY A 32 7.70 -6.34 23.04
N PRO A 33 8.60 -5.35 22.95
CA PRO A 33 8.22 -3.94 23.11
C PRO A 33 7.29 -3.52 21.97
N ILE A 34 6.57 -2.41 22.16
CA ILE A 34 5.71 -1.81 21.12
C ILE A 34 6.30 -0.44 20.75
N PRO A 35 6.63 -0.18 19.47
CA PRO A 35 6.57 -1.13 18.34
C PRO A 35 7.61 -2.25 18.46
N ASN A 36 7.26 -3.47 18.05
CA ASN A 36 8.18 -4.61 18.09
C ASN A 36 9.16 -4.53 16.91
N PRO A 37 10.49 -4.40 17.15
CA PRO A 37 11.48 -4.32 16.07
C PRO A 37 11.58 -5.59 15.22
N LEU A 38 11.05 -6.72 15.70
CA LEU A 38 10.98 -7.99 14.97
C LEU A 38 9.67 -8.15 14.18
N ALA A 39 8.71 -7.22 14.29
CA ALA A 39 7.49 -7.29 13.52
C ALA A 39 7.75 -6.98 12.05
N ALA A 40 6.98 -7.61 11.14
CA ALA A 40 7.02 -7.28 9.70
C ALA A 40 6.64 -5.81 9.41
N SER A 41 5.96 -5.15 10.34
CA SER A 41 5.65 -3.72 10.30
C SER A 41 6.71 -2.82 10.95
N GLY A 42 7.77 -3.39 11.53
CA GLY A 42 8.85 -2.64 12.18
C GLY A 42 9.81 -2.07 11.15
N ASP A 43 9.53 -0.85 10.67
CA ASP A 43 10.34 -0.10 9.71
C ASP A 43 9.77 1.33 9.56
N HIS A 44 10.39 2.17 8.73
CA HIS A 44 10.02 3.58 8.55
C HIS A 44 8.92 3.81 7.52
N HIS A 45 8.93 3.10 6.38
CA HIS A 45 8.04 3.38 5.26
C HIS A 45 7.43 2.12 4.64
N ARG A 46 6.20 2.24 4.13
CA ARG A 46 5.50 1.19 3.39
C ARG A 46 4.79 1.82 2.19
N ILE A 47 4.79 1.11 1.07
CA ILE A 47 4.07 1.54 -0.13
C ILE A 47 2.61 1.12 -0.01
N ILE A 48 1.70 2.02 -0.37
CA ILE A 48 0.31 1.72 -0.70
C ILE A 48 0.13 1.92 -2.20
N ARG A 49 -0.39 0.90 -2.90
CA ARG A 49 -0.53 0.92 -4.36
C ARG A 49 -1.79 0.23 -4.80
N ARG A 50 -2.34 0.66 -5.94
CA ARG A 50 -3.49 0.04 -6.59
C ARG A 50 -3.15 -1.00 -7.64
N ALA A 51 -1.95 -0.88 -8.22
CA ALA A 51 -1.38 -1.88 -9.13
C ALA A 51 -1.32 -3.23 -8.44
N TYR A 52 -2.20 -4.14 -8.84
CA TYR A 52 -2.27 -5.53 -8.41
C TYR A 52 -2.81 -6.35 -9.58
N ARG A 53 -2.46 -7.63 -9.64
CA ARG A 53 -2.99 -8.54 -10.66
C ARG A 53 -4.52 -8.51 -10.67
N ALA A 54 -5.10 -8.48 -11.86
CA ALA A 54 -6.52 -8.68 -12.13
C ALA A 54 -7.11 -9.88 -11.37
N GLY A 55 -8.40 -9.80 -11.05
CA GLY A 55 -9.13 -10.87 -10.35
C GLY A 55 -8.74 -11.14 -8.88
N THR A 56 -7.68 -10.52 -8.34
CA THR A 56 -7.26 -10.76 -6.95
C THR A 56 -8.12 -10.03 -5.91
N GLY A 57 -8.90 -9.04 -6.33
CA GLY A 57 -9.71 -8.18 -5.45
C GLY A 57 -8.94 -7.08 -4.74
N TYR A 58 -7.61 -7.19 -4.59
CA TYR A 58 -6.79 -6.20 -3.88
C TYR A 58 -6.93 -4.79 -4.45
N GLY A 59 -6.87 -4.61 -5.77
CA GLY A 59 -7.00 -3.29 -6.40
C GLY A 59 -8.29 -2.56 -6.05
N ARG A 60 -9.38 -3.28 -5.77
CA ARG A 60 -10.67 -2.71 -5.33
C ARG A 60 -10.63 -2.25 -3.87
N LEU A 61 -9.97 -3.01 -3.01
CA LEU A 61 -9.85 -2.72 -1.58
C LEU A 61 -9.03 -1.46 -1.28
N ILE A 62 -8.18 -1.03 -2.21
CA ILE A 62 -7.29 0.14 -2.00
C ILE A 62 -8.08 1.44 -1.75
N THR A 63 -9.27 1.60 -2.32
CA THR A 63 -10.11 2.77 -2.03
C THR A 63 -10.52 2.80 -0.55
N GLU A 64 -11.00 1.67 -0.03
CA GLU A 64 -11.37 1.54 1.38
C GLU A 64 -10.15 1.63 2.30
N ALA A 65 -8.98 1.15 1.83
CA ALA A 65 -7.72 1.30 2.56
C ALA A 65 -7.31 2.78 2.72
N TYR A 66 -7.42 3.60 1.66
CA TYR A 66 -7.17 5.04 1.77
C TYR A 66 -8.15 5.71 2.74
N GLN A 67 -9.43 5.36 2.68
CA GLN A 67 -10.45 5.90 3.60
C GLN A 67 -10.12 5.54 5.07
N ALA A 68 -9.71 4.31 5.34
CA ALA A 68 -9.30 3.88 6.67
C ALA A 68 -8.04 4.61 7.17
N TRP A 69 -7.07 4.85 6.28
CA TRP A 69 -5.90 5.66 6.61
C TRP A 69 -6.28 7.12 6.90
N ASP A 70 -7.13 7.73 6.08
CA ASP A 70 -7.60 9.11 6.28
C ASP A 70 -8.31 9.26 7.63
N GLU A 71 -9.14 8.29 8.03
CA GLU A 71 -9.78 8.26 9.34
C GLU A 71 -8.74 8.16 10.48
N MET A 72 -7.74 7.29 10.33
CA MET A 72 -6.67 7.13 11.32
C MET A 72 -5.81 8.40 11.44
N TRP A 73 -5.49 9.05 10.32
CA TRP A 73 -4.76 10.34 10.32
C TRP A 73 -5.57 11.44 10.99
N ALA A 74 -6.89 11.48 10.77
CA ALA A 74 -7.77 12.43 11.45
C ALA A 74 -7.76 12.24 12.97
N ASP A 75 -7.76 10.99 13.46
CA ASP A 75 -7.65 10.70 14.90
C ASP A 75 -6.27 11.07 15.48
N LEU A 76 -5.21 10.94 14.69
CA LEU A 76 -3.84 11.31 15.09
C LEU A 76 -3.59 12.83 15.03
N GLY A 77 -4.42 13.57 14.28
CA GLY A 77 -4.27 15.02 14.07
C GLY A 77 -3.19 15.40 13.05
N GLU A 78 -2.54 14.43 12.42
CA GLU A 78 -1.57 14.63 11.35
C GLU A 78 -1.61 13.45 10.35
N SER A 79 -1.31 13.75 9.08
CA SER A 79 -1.15 12.72 8.05
C SER A 79 0.33 12.42 7.84
N HIS A 80 0.67 11.14 7.93
CA HIS A 80 2.00 10.64 7.56
C HIS A 80 2.07 10.08 6.14
N LEU A 81 1.00 10.26 5.34
CA LEU A 81 1.00 9.85 3.93
C LEU A 81 1.84 10.85 3.11
N ASP A 82 2.94 10.37 2.56
CA ASP A 82 3.70 11.08 1.54
C ASP A 82 3.24 10.60 0.15
N ALA A 83 2.35 11.38 -0.49
CA ALA A 83 1.65 11.01 -1.73
C ALA A 83 2.55 11.10 -2.97
N ARG A 84 3.58 10.24 -3.04
CA ARG A 84 4.57 10.21 -4.14
C ARG A 84 4.12 9.43 -5.38
N GLY A 85 3.01 8.70 -5.29
CA GLY A 85 2.63 7.70 -6.27
C GLY A 85 3.59 6.50 -6.25
N PHE A 86 3.52 5.67 -7.29
CA PHE A 86 4.46 4.59 -7.55
C PHE A 86 4.67 4.50 -9.06
N VAL A 87 5.80 3.92 -9.47
CA VAL A 87 6.09 3.63 -10.87
C VAL A 87 6.30 2.13 -11.04
N CYS A 88 5.70 1.56 -12.07
CA CYS A 88 5.94 0.20 -12.52
C CYS A 88 6.69 0.23 -13.85
N ILE A 89 7.62 -0.70 -14.04
CA ILE A 89 8.49 -0.76 -15.20
C ILE A 89 8.37 -2.16 -15.79
N SER A 90 7.90 -2.27 -17.03
CA SER A 90 7.90 -3.54 -17.75
C SER A 90 9.17 -3.68 -18.55
N ARG A 91 9.87 -4.80 -18.38
CA ARG A 91 11.12 -5.13 -19.06
C ARG A 91 10.92 -6.18 -20.14
N GLU A 92 9.97 -7.09 -19.95
CA GLU A 92 9.69 -8.18 -20.88
C GLU A 92 8.19 -8.44 -21.02
N PRO A 93 7.73 -9.02 -22.15
CA PRO A 93 6.34 -9.41 -22.30
C PRO A 93 5.93 -10.45 -21.26
N GLY A 94 4.80 -10.24 -20.60
CA GLY A 94 4.21 -11.09 -19.58
C GLY A 94 4.79 -10.93 -18.17
N ASP A 95 5.60 -9.90 -17.90
CA ASP A 95 6.13 -9.66 -16.56
C ASP A 95 5.07 -9.15 -15.57
N GLU A 96 5.41 -9.18 -14.28
CA GLU A 96 4.48 -8.72 -13.22
C GLU A 96 4.01 -7.27 -13.42
N ALA A 97 4.84 -6.42 -14.03
CA ALA A 97 4.44 -5.06 -14.33
C ALA A 97 3.35 -5.01 -15.40
N GLU A 98 3.33 -5.89 -16.40
CA GLU A 98 2.19 -6.00 -17.31
C GLU A 98 0.92 -6.46 -16.57
N GLU A 99 1.03 -7.48 -15.71
CA GLU A 99 -0.11 -8.01 -14.96
C GLU A 99 -0.75 -6.98 -14.01
N TYR A 100 0.08 -6.12 -13.44
CA TYR A 100 -0.37 -5.00 -12.61
C TYR A 100 -1.06 -3.90 -13.43
N ARG A 101 -0.58 -3.64 -14.66
CA ARG A 101 -1.20 -2.67 -15.60
C ARG A 101 -2.57 -3.17 -16.02
N GLU A 102 -2.67 -4.44 -16.40
CA GLU A 102 -3.93 -5.10 -16.76
C GLU A 102 -4.95 -5.04 -15.61
N GLY A 103 -4.49 -5.22 -14.36
CA GLY A 103 -5.35 -5.05 -13.19
C GLY A 103 -5.84 -3.62 -12.97
N LEU A 104 -5.04 -2.61 -13.31
CA LEU A 104 -5.49 -1.21 -13.32
C LEU A 104 -6.53 -0.96 -14.43
N GLU A 105 -6.31 -1.50 -15.63
CA GLU A 105 -7.23 -1.40 -16.77
C GLU A 105 -8.58 -2.06 -16.48
N GLU A 106 -8.58 -3.31 -15.99
CA GLU A 106 -9.81 -4.03 -15.64
C GLU A 106 -10.58 -3.31 -14.52
N GLY A 107 -9.86 -2.74 -13.56
CA GLY A 107 -10.43 -1.93 -12.49
C GLY A 107 -10.88 -0.52 -12.91
N ASN A 108 -10.65 -0.13 -14.16
CA ASN A 108 -10.86 1.23 -14.69
C ASN A 108 -10.21 2.31 -13.81
N PHE A 109 -8.98 2.02 -13.37
CA PHE A 109 -8.20 2.92 -12.52
C PHE A 109 -7.21 3.72 -13.38
N PRO A 110 -7.04 5.03 -13.10
CA PRO A 110 -6.16 5.86 -13.90
C PRO A 110 -4.69 5.50 -13.70
N PHE A 111 -3.94 5.48 -14.81
CA PHE A 111 -2.49 5.43 -14.87
C PHE A 111 -2.00 6.15 -16.13
N GLU A 112 -0.71 6.48 -16.19
CA GLU A 112 -0.10 7.17 -17.32
C GLU A 112 0.96 6.25 -17.94
N LEU A 113 0.74 5.76 -19.15
CA LEU A 113 1.73 4.96 -19.86
C LEU A 113 2.78 5.87 -20.53
N LEU A 114 4.05 5.61 -20.26
CA LEU A 114 5.19 6.34 -20.81
C LEU A 114 6.11 5.40 -21.59
N GLU A 115 6.39 5.78 -22.83
CA GLU A 115 7.46 5.18 -23.63
C GLU A 115 8.84 5.44 -22.99
N PRO A 116 9.86 4.61 -23.27
CA PRO A 116 11.14 4.68 -22.58
C PRO A 116 11.81 6.06 -22.58
N ASP A 117 11.81 6.76 -23.71
CA ASP A 117 12.47 8.08 -23.82
C ASP A 117 11.80 9.12 -22.91
N ALA A 118 10.46 9.13 -22.85
CA ALA A 118 9.70 10.04 -21.99
C ALA A 118 9.87 9.68 -20.50
N ALA A 119 9.93 8.39 -20.18
CA ALA A 119 10.16 7.92 -18.82
C ALA A 119 11.57 8.28 -18.32
N VAL A 120 12.61 8.19 -19.16
CA VAL A 120 13.98 8.61 -18.82
C VAL A 120 14.09 10.12 -18.65
N GLU A 121 13.40 10.91 -19.49
CA GLU A 121 13.33 12.37 -19.32
C GLU A 121 12.71 12.75 -17.96
N ARG A 122 11.63 12.06 -17.57
CA ARG A 122 10.92 12.31 -16.30
C ARG A 122 11.67 11.75 -15.09
N TRP A 123 12.30 10.59 -15.22
CA TRP A 123 13.01 9.88 -14.17
C TRP A 123 14.44 9.54 -14.62
N PRO A 124 15.40 10.49 -14.47
CA PRO A 124 16.76 10.34 -14.99
C PRO A 124 17.60 9.21 -14.38
N PHE A 125 17.09 8.50 -13.36
CA PHE A 125 17.73 7.30 -12.81
C PHE A 125 17.41 6.04 -13.64
N LEU A 126 16.48 6.12 -14.59
CA LEU A 126 16.18 5.07 -15.55
C LEU A 126 17.17 5.10 -16.72
N GLU A 127 17.42 3.93 -17.31
CA GLU A 127 18.33 3.77 -18.44
C GLU A 127 17.57 3.42 -19.72
N ALA A 128 17.76 4.22 -20.77
CA ALA A 128 17.17 3.96 -22.08
C ALA A 128 17.58 2.58 -22.62
N GLY A 129 16.64 1.85 -23.23
CA GLY A 129 16.88 0.51 -23.76
C GLY A 129 16.89 -0.63 -22.72
N SER A 130 16.72 -0.32 -21.42
CA SER A 130 16.65 -1.35 -20.36
C SER A 130 15.23 -1.81 -20.01
N PHE A 131 14.20 -1.19 -20.60
CA PHE A 131 12.80 -1.46 -20.34
C PHE A 131 11.94 -1.13 -21.57
N ARG A 132 10.72 -1.70 -21.61
CA ARG A 132 9.75 -1.56 -22.71
C ARG A 132 8.85 -0.33 -22.53
N TYR A 133 8.39 -0.07 -21.31
CA TYR A 133 7.60 1.10 -20.92
C TYR A 133 7.56 1.24 -19.40
N ALA A 134 7.13 2.41 -18.91
CA ALA A 134 6.84 2.68 -17.51
C ALA A 134 5.40 3.22 -17.35
N TYR A 135 4.82 3.06 -16.17
CA TYR A 135 3.51 3.64 -15.83
C TYR A 135 3.30 3.82 -14.32
#